data_AF-A0A959AN47-F1
#
_entry.id   AF-A0A959AN47-F1
#
_cell.length_a   1.000
_cell.length_b   1.000
_cell.length_c   1.000
_cell.angle_alpha   90.00
_cell.angle_beta   90.00
_cell.angle_gamma   90.00
#
_symmetry.space_group_name_H-M   'P 1'
#
loop_
_entity.id
_entity.type
_entity.pdbx_description
1 polymer ?
#
loop_
_entity_poly.entity_id
_entity_poly.type
_entity_poly.pdbx_seq_one_letter_code
_entity_poly.pdbx_strand_id
1 'polypeptide(L)'
;WMTMSRDGLLPKRFSRIHPTFRTPDFSTIVTGLFVVIPMLFIPSDTVLDLCSMGTLFAFVLVCAGVLKLQMTPDAPRGKFRTPYVNARWLYPAMLLGMIAFLFAKYPDDTKAWLGNAPETYAVEDLMSGLHEQEIAAVKTQIAQRDGDGLAAAGNDLADYLGSLDNAKYLETVAAMPVSDELKYESGWKHFQHKIPMWLFIFTSLWLAVLSFRHSLSLIPVLGLVFCFYMMAQIPAKSWMGFAIWLVAGLVIYFSYGHRNSRLAVKNSQST
;
A
#
# COMPACT_ATOMS: atom_id res chain seq x y z
N TRP A 1 9.75 -22.74 -2.52
CA TRP A 1 9.13 -24.08 -2.53
C TRP A 1 10.14 -25.21 -2.25
N MET A 2 11.21 -25.37 -3.05
CA MET A 2 12.18 -26.48 -2.86
C MET A 2 12.89 -26.47 -1.50
N THR A 3 13.46 -25.33 -1.09
CA THR A 3 14.11 -25.17 0.22
C THR A 3 13.12 -25.37 1.36
N MET A 4 11.95 -24.72 1.28
CA MET A 4 10.87 -24.89 2.27
C MET A 4 10.39 -26.34 2.41
N SER A 5 10.27 -27.08 1.32
CA SER A 5 9.91 -28.52 1.33
C SER A 5 11.01 -29.37 1.99
N ARG A 6 12.28 -29.08 1.70
CA ARG A 6 13.44 -29.73 2.35
C ARG A 6 13.49 -29.47 3.85
N ASP A 7 13.12 -28.25 4.26
CA ASP A 7 13.11 -27.81 5.66
C ASP A 7 11.86 -28.35 6.42
N GLY A 8 10.97 -29.07 5.74
CA GLY A 8 9.78 -29.71 6.32
C GLY A 8 8.56 -28.79 6.41
N LEU A 9 8.62 -27.60 5.83
CA LEU A 9 7.56 -26.59 5.84
C LEU A 9 6.52 -26.78 4.72
N LEU A 10 6.82 -27.61 3.72
CA LEU A 10 5.90 -28.02 2.65
C LEU A 10 6.00 -29.55 2.43
N PRO A 11 5.00 -30.18 1.78
CA PRO A 11 5.05 -31.60 1.42
C PRO A 11 6.33 -31.95 0.64
N LYS A 12 6.96 -33.09 0.95
CA LYS A 12 8.21 -33.55 0.31
C LYS A 12 8.10 -33.72 -1.22
N ARG A 13 6.87 -33.81 -1.75
CA ARG A 13 6.62 -33.85 -3.20
C ARG A 13 7.08 -32.58 -3.92
N PHE A 14 7.08 -31.43 -3.25
CA PHE A 14 7.54 -30.15 -3.82
C PHE A 14 9.07 -30.06 -4.00
N SER A 15 9.85 -30.98 -3.42
CA SER A 15 11.30 -31.08 -3.66
C SER A 15 11.69 -32.23 -4.60
N ARG A 16 10.73 -32.93 -5.20
CA ARG A 16 11.02 -33.99 -6.16
C ARG A 16 11.58 -33.37 -7.45
N ILE A 17 12.68 -33.93 -7.93
CA ILE A 17 13.33 -33.51 -9.19
C ILE A 17 13.06 -34.60 -10.23
N HIS A 18 12.66 -34.19 -11.43
CA HIS A 18 12.43 -35.10 -12.55
C HIS A 18 13.75 -35.79 -12.98
N PRO A 19 13.78 -37.12 -13.19
CA PRO A 19 15.02 -37.87 -13.43
C PRO A 19 15.75 -37.46 -14.72
N THR A 20 15.02 -37.21 -15.81
CA THR A 20 15.60 -36.82 -17.11
C THR A 20 15.89 -35.32 -17.22
N PHE A 21 14.86 -34.46 -17.04
CA PHE A 21 14.98 -33.02 -17.21
C PHE A 21 15.64 -32.28 -16.03
N ARG A 22 15.82 -32.94 -14.88
CA ARG A 22 16.42 -32.35 -13.67
C ARG A 22 15.73 -31.07 -13.18
N THR A 23 14.43 -30.93 -13.44
CA THR A 23 13.59 -29.81 -13.03
C THR A 23 12.54 -30.24 -11.98
N PRO A 24 12.06 -29.32 -11.11
CA PRO A 24 10.99 -29.61 -10.15
C PRO A 24 9.61 -29.54 -10.82
N ASP A 25 9.33 -30.47 -11.72
CA ASP A 25 8.11 -30.57 -12.56
C ASP A 25 6.80 -30.43 -11.77
N PHE A 26 6.64 -31.20 -10.70
CA PHE A 26 5.45 -31.18 -9.86
C PHE A 26 5.21 -29.79 -9.24
N SER A 27 6.27 -29.15 -8.72
CA SER A 27 6.15 -27.82 -8.13
C SER A 27 5.71 -26.80 -9.18
N THR A 28 6.31 -26.83 -10.36
CA THR A 28 6.02 -25.87 -11.43
C THR A 28 4.58 -25.97 -11.91
N ILE A 29 4.07 -27.18 -12.15
CA ILE A 29 2.69 -27.40 -12.61
C ILE A 29 1.68 -26.93 -11.56
N VAL A 30 1.89 -27.32 -10.29
CA VAL A 30 0.98 -26.95 -9.20
C VAL A 30 0.97 -25.44 -8.99
N THR A 31 2.14 -24.78 -8.95
CA THR A 31 2.19 -23.33 -8.80
C THR A 31 1.61 -22.61 -10.01
N GLY A 32 1.83 -23.12 -11.23
CA GLY A 32 1.27 -22.55 -12.44
C GLY A 32 -0.26 -22.59 -12.44
N LEU A 33 -0.86 -23.74 -12.14
CA LEU A 33 -2.32 -23.86 -12.01
C LEU A 33 -2.87 -22.97 -10.89
N PHE A 34 -2.18 -22.91 -9.75
CA PHE A 34 -2.59 -22.09 -8.62
C PHE A 34 -2.56 -20.59 -8.90
N VAL A 35 -1.71 -20.13 -9.83
CA VAL A 35 -1.64 -18.72 -10.24
C VAL A 35 -2.62 -18.42 -11.38
N VAL A 36 -2.69 -19.29 -12.39
CA VAL A 36 -3.53 -19.08 -13.58
C VAL A 36 -5.02 -19.09 -13.24
N ILE A 37 -5.47 -20.00 -12.36
CA ILE A 37 -6.90 -20.12 -12.05
C ILE A 37 -7.44 -18.82 -11.41
N PRO A 38 -6.85 -18.27 -10.31
CA PRO A 38 -7.31 -16.99 -9.77
C PRO A 38 -7.16 -15.82 -10.75
N MET A 39 -6.11 -15.80 -11.58
CA MET A 39 -5.92 -14.75 -12.59
C MET A 39 -7.06 -14.67 -13.62
N LEU A 40 -7.79 -15.76 -13.88
CA LEU A 40 -8.95 -15.75 -14.78
C LEU A 40 -10.17 -15.03 -14.19
N PHE A 41 -10.24 -14.90 -12.87
CA PHE A 41 -11.40 -14.34 -12.17
C PHE A 41 -11.12 -13.00 -11.48
N ILE A 42 -9.86 -12.59 -11.37
CA ILE A 42 -9.44 -11.36 -10.69
C ILE A 42 -8.98 -10.33 -11.72
N PRO A 43 -9.45 -9.07 -11.66
CA PRO A 43 -8.98 -8.00 -12.54
C PRO A 43 -7.46 -7.82 -12.48
N SER A 44 -6.83 -7.51 -13.62
CA SER A 44 -5.36 -7.37 -13.72
C SER A 44 -4.79 -6.37 -12.74
N ASP A 45 -5.48 -5.25 -12.52
CA ASP A 45 -5.01 -4.18 -11.62
C ASP A 45 -4.93 -4.66 -10.18
N THR A 46 -5.92 -5.43 -9.73
CA THR A 46 -5.92 -6.04 -8.39
C THR A 46 -4.79 -7.07 -8.26
N VAL A 47 -4.52 -7.87 -9.29
CA VAL A 47 -3.41 -8.83 -9.28
C VAL A 47 -2.05 -8.11 -9.20
N LEU A 48 -1.89 -7.01 -9.93
CA LEU A 48 -0.69 -6.19 -9.91
C LEU A 48 -0.47 -5.53 -8.54
N ASP A 49 -1.53 -5.01 -7.91
CA ASP A 49 -1.49 -4.46 -6.56
C ASP A 49 -1.08 -5.52 -5.53
N LEU A 50 -1.68 -6.72 -5.60
CA LEU A 50 -1.37 -7.85 -4.72
C LEU A 50 0.09 -8.28 -4.83
N CYS A 51 0.62 -8.35 -6.06
CA CYS A 51 2.02 -8.67 -6.32
C CYS A 51 2.95 -7.60 -5.75
N SER A 52 2.65 -6.33 -6.00
CA SER A 52 3.42 -5.18 -5.52
C SER A 52 3.45 -5.14 -4.00
N MET A 53 2.29 -5.31 -3.33
CA MET A 53 2.23 -5.43 -1.87
C MET A 53 3.07 -6.60 -1.34
N GLY A 54 2.99 -7.78 -1.99
CA GLY A 54 3.77 -8.95 -1.58
C GLY A 54 5.28 -8.70 -1.62
N THR A 55 5.78 -8.05 -2.68
CA THR A 55 7.21 -7.71 -2.81
C THR A 55 7.64 -6.64 -1.81
N LEU A 56 6.84 -5.58 -1.62
CA LEU A 56 7.10 -4.54 -0.62
C LEU A 56 7.09 -5.13 0.80
N PHE A 57 6.14 -5.99 1.11
CA PHE A 57 6.07 -6.67 2.41
C PHE A 57 7.28 -7.58 2.66
N ALA A 58 7.74 -8.32 1.64
CA ALA A 58 8.97 -9.10 1.75
C ALA A 58 10.19 -8.22 2.04
N PHE A 59 10.32 -7.07 1.37
CA PHE A 59 11.38 -6.10 1.67
C PHE A 59 11.27 -5.54 3.08
N VAL A 60 10.06 -5.23 3.56
CA VAL A 60 9.81 -4.81 4.94
C VAL A 60 10.34 -5.87 5.92
N LEU A 61 10.02 -7.14 5.72
CA LEU A 61 10.50 -8.23 6.59
C LEU A 61 12.04 -8.37 6.55
N VAL A 62 12.65 -8.20 5.38
CA VAL A 62 14.12 -8.25 5.24
C VAL A 62 14.77 -7.07 5.98
N CYS A 63 14.33 -5.84 5.74
CA CYS A 63 14.87 -4.66 6.41
C CYS A 63 14.63 -4.70 7.92
N ALA A 64 13.44 -5.11 8.37
CA ALA A 64 13.15 -5.33 9.78
C ALA A 64 14.05 -6.42 10.39
N GLY A 65 14.32 -7.50 9.65
CA GLY A 65 15.25 -8.56 10.04
C GLY A 65 16.68 -8.04 10.22
N VAL A 66 17.17 -7.19 9.32
CA VAL A 66 18.49 -6.54 9.45
C VAL A 66 18.54 -5.64 10.69
N LEU A 67 17.50 -4.84 10.95
CA LEU A 67 17.42 -4.01 12.15
C LEU A 67 17.36 -4.84 13.43
N LYS A 68 16.59 -5.93 13.44
CA LYS A 68 16.54 -6.86 14.57
C LYS A 68 17.90 -7.47 14.85
N LEU A 69 18.66 -7.85 13.81
CA LEU A 69 20.02 -8.37 13.96
C LEU A 69 20.99 -7.33 14.56
N GLN A 70 20.79 -6.04 14.25
CA GLN A 70 21.58 -4.94 14.83
C GLN A 70 21.27 -4.70 16.31
N MET A 71 20.03 -4.94 16.74
CA MET A 71 19.60 -4.77 18.13
C MET A 71 19.90 -5.97 19.02
N THR A 72 20.11 -7.15 18.43
CA THR A 72 20.35 -8.40 19.17
C THR A 72 21.83 -8.52 19.55
N PRO A 73 22.17 -8.60 20.85
CA PRO A 73 23.54 -8.88 21.29
C PRO A 73 24.05 -10.22 20.72
N ASP A 74 25.32 -10.29 20.35
CA ASP A 74 26.01 -11.51 19.87
C ASP A 74 25.42 -12.18 18.61
N ALA A 75 24.58 -11.47 17.85
CA ALA A 75 24.03 -11.99 16.61
C ALA A 75 25.14 -12.27 15.57
N PRO A 76 25.10 -13.42 14.87
CA PRO A 76 26.12 -13.78 13.88
C PRO A 76 26.11 -12.75 12.74
N ARG A 77 27.22 -12.02 12.59
CA ARG A 77 27.36 -10.99 11.55
C ARG A 77 27.91 -11.59 10.26
N GLY A 78 27.26 -11.30 9.14
CA GLY A 78 27.72 -11.73 7.81
C GLY A 78 29.07 -11.13 7.42
N LYS A 79 29.72 -11.74 6.42
CA LYS A 79 30.99 -11.25 5.85
C LYS A 79 30.86 -9.87 5.20
N PHE A 80 29.72 -9.60 4.57
CA PHE A 80 29.39 -8.29 4.00
C PHE A 80 28.61 -7.43 5.01
N ARG A 81 28.98 -6.16 5.11
CA ARG A 81 28.30 -5.16 5.96
C ARG A 81 27.84 -4.01 5.09
N THR A 82 26.60 -3.58 5.28
CA THR A 82 26.10 -2.35 4.65
C THR A 82 26.86 -1.14 5.19
N PRO A 83 27.11 -0.11 4.35
CA PRO A 83 27.64 1.16 4.84
C PRO A 83 26.81 1.67 6.02
N TYR A 84 27.46 1.95 7.14
CA TYR A 84 26.77 2.40 8.34
C TYR A 84 26.73 3.93 8.36
N VAL A 85 25.53 4.47 8.18
CA VAL A 85 25.21 5.87 8.47
C VAL A 85 24.28 5.87 9.68
N ASN A 86 24.58 6.69 10.68
CA ASN A 86 23.84 6.70 11.93
C ASN A 86 22.45 7.35 11.76
N ALA A 87 21.39 6.57 11.93
CA ALA A 87 20.01 7.04 11.82
C ALA A 87 19.55 7.87 13.02
N ARG A 88 20.25 7.81 14.17
CA ARG A 88 19.81 8.37 15.46
C ARG A 88 19.31 9.81 15.37
N TRP A 89 20.05 10.68 14.69
CA TRP A 89 19.68 12.08 14.52
C TRP A 89 19.20 12.38 13.11
N LEU A 90 19.81 11.72 12.12
CA LEU A 90 19.55 12.00 10.72
C LEU A 90 18.11 11.67 10.33
N TYR A 91 17.59 10.51 10.73
CA TYR A 91 16.23 10.12 10.34
C TYR A 91 15.14 10.96 11.03
N PRO A 92 15.17 11.19 12.35
CA PRO A 92 14.23 12.10 13.01
C PRO A 92 14.33 13.54 12.49
N ALA A 93 15.53 14.04 12.21
CA ALA A 93 15.69 15.37 11.62
C ALA A 93 15.08 15.46 10.21
N MET A 94 15.25 14.42 9.37
CA MET A 94 14.59 14.35 8.06
C MET A 94 13.06 14.31 8.20
N LEU A 95 12.53 13.56 9.17
CA LEU A 95 11.09 13.49 9.44
C LEU A 95 10.53 14.84 9.87
N LEU A 96 11.19 15.52 10.82
CA LEU A 96 10.80 16.87 11.25
C LEU A 96 10.92 17.89 10.11
N GLY A 97 11.98 17.81 9.31
CA GLY A 97 12.17 18.64 8.12
C GLY A 97 11.07 18.45 7.09
N MET A 98 10.64 17.21 6.86
CA MET A 98 9.51 16.90 5.97
C MET A 98 8.20 17.47 6.50
N ILE A 99 7.92 17.32 7.81
CA ILE A 99 6.73 17.90 8.43
C ILE A 99 6.76 19.42 8.30
N ALA A 100 7.87 20.07 8.64
CA ALA A 100 8.03 21.52 8.51
C ALA A 100 7.83 21.98 7.06
N PHE A 101 8.35 21.24 6.08
CA PHE A 101 8.17 21.52 4.65
C PHE A 101 6.70 21.44 4.24
N LEU A 102 5.95 20.41 4.68
CA LEU A 102 4.53 20.27 4.38
C LEU A 102 3.72 21.44 4.97
N PHE A 103 3.97 21.79 6.23
CA PHE A 103 3.29 22.93 6.86
C PHE A 103 3.69 24.29 6.29
N ALA A 104 4.89 24.43 5.73
CA ALA A 104 5.35 25.68 5.12
C ALA A 104 4.84 25.87 3.68
N LYS A 105 4.76 24.79 2.90
CA LYS A 105 4.40 24.85 1.47
C LYS A 105 2.94 24.55 1.19
N TYR A 106 2.30 23.72 2.01
CA TYR A 106 0.92 23.26 1.85
C TYR A 106 0.13 23.35 3.17
N PRO A 107 0.05 24.54 3.80
CA PRO A 107 -0.55 24.69 5.13
C PRO A 107 -2.03 24.31 5.16
N ASP A 108 -2.79 24.71 4.14
CA ASP A 108 -4.24 24.49 4.08
C ASP A 108 -4.54 23.01 3.82
N ASP A 109 -3.91 22.42 2.80
CA ASP A 109 -4.04 20.99 2.48
C ASP A 109 -3.62 20.10 3.66
N THR A 110 -2.51 20.43 4.33
CA THR A 110 -2.00 19.65 5.47
C THR A 110 -2.98 19.68 6.63
N LYS A 111 -3.54 20.85 6.96
CA LYS A 111 -4.53 20.99 8.04
C LYS A 111 -5.86 20.34 7.67
N ALA A 112 -6.32 20.51 6.43
CA ALA A 112 -7.54 19.89 5.92
C ALA A 112 -7.43 18.37 5.95
N TRP A 113 -6.31 17.82 5.50
CA TRP A 113 -6.05 16.38 5.52
C TRP A 113 -6.08 15.82 6.95
N LEU A 114 -5.38 16.49 7.88
CA LEU A 114 -5.29 16.08 9.29
C LEU A 114 -6.63 16.23 10.04
N GLY A 115 -7.40 17.26 9.71
CA GLY A 115 -8.73 17.54 10.27
C GLY A 115 -9.86 16.72 9.67
N ASN A 116 -9.56 15.85 8.70
CA ASN A 116 -10.55 15.11 7.92
C ASN A 116 -11.64 16.02 7.30
N ALA A 117 -11.21 17.18 6.78
CA ALA A 117 -12.08 18.09 6.07
C ALA A 117 -12.66 17.41 4.82
N PRO A 118 -13.89 17.76 4.39
CA PRO A 118 -14.48 17.23 3.18
C PRO A 118 -13.63 17.55 1.95
N GLU A 119 -13.46 16.57 1.07
CA GLU A 119 -12.73 16.73 -0.19
C GLU A 119 -13.72 16.59 -1.36
N THR A 120 -13.56 17.38 -2.42
CA THR A 120 -14.42 17.26 -3.61
C THR A 120 -14.10 15.99 -4.38
N TYR A 121 -15.13 15.30 -4.87
CA TYR A 121 -14.91 14.17 -5.79
C TYR A 121 -14.16 14.59 -7.05
N ALA A 122 -13.39 13.67 -7.64
CA ALA A 122 -12.84 13.87 -8.97
C ALA A 122 -13.97 13.98 -10.01
N VAL A 123 -13.69 14.56 -11.18
CA VAL A 123 -14.70 14.76 -12.22
C VAL A 123 -15.38 13.45 -12.60
N GLU A 124 -14.62 12.38 -12.73
CA GLU A 124 -15.12 11.06 -13.11
C GLU A 124 -16.06 10.49 -12.04
N ASP A 125 -15.65 10.55 -10.77
CA ASP A 125 -16.45 10.05 -9.65
C ASP A 125 -17.72 10.88 -9.45
N LEU A 126 -17.61 12.20 -9.57
CA LEU A 126 -18.75 13.13 -9.53
C LEU A 126 -19.74 12.82 -10.66
N MET A 127 -19.26 12.70 -11.89
CA MET A 127 -20.09 12.39 -13.06
C MET A 127 -20.75 11.02 -12.96
N SER A 128 -20.09 10.03 -12.35
CA SER A 128 -20.66 8.71 -12.12
C SER A 128 -21.81 8.69 -11.11
N GLY A 129 -21.82 9.65 -10.18
CA GLY A 129 -22.85 9.78 -9.15
C GLY A 129 -24.09 10.56 -9.57
N LEU A 130 -23.98 11.38 -10.63
CA LEU A 130 -25.07 12.26 -11.10
C LEU A 130 -26.07 11.52 -11.98
N HIS A 131 -27.36 11.74 -11.73
CA HIS A 131 -28.43 11.27 -12.61
C HIS A 131 -28.68 12.22 -13.79
N GLU A 132 -29.30 11.74 -14.87
CA GLU A 132 -29.55 12.53 -16.09
C GLU A 132 -30.25 13.88 -15.81
N GLN A 133 -31.17 13.92 -14.84
CA GLN A 133 -31.88 15.15 -14.45
C GLN A 133 -30.95 16.16 -13.78
N GLU A 134 -30.03 15.70 -12.94
CA GLU A 134 -29.07 16.54 -12.23
C GLU A 134 -28.00 17.07 -13.18
N ILE A 135 -27.54 16.23 -14.13
CA ILE A 135 -26.63 16.65 -15.21
C ILE A 135 -27.26 17.78 -16.02
N ALA A 136 -28.54 17.67 -16.39
CA ALA A 136 -29.24 18.72 -17.13
C ALA A 136 -29.36 20.02 -16.32
N ALA A 137 -29.65 19.92 -15.01
CA ALA A 137 -29.73 21.07 -14.11
C ALA A 137 -28.38 21.78 -13.95
N VAL A 138 -27.30 21.00 -13.75
CA VAL A 138 -25.93 21.50 -13.64
C VAL A 138 -25.48 22.15 -14.95
N LYS A 139 -25.72 21.52 -16.11
CA LYS A 139 -25.41 22.10 -17.43
C LYS A 139 -26.15 23.43 -17.65
N THR A 140 -27.41 23.52 -17.25
CA THR A 140 -28.20 24.75 -17.39
C THR A 140 -27.63 25.87 -16.53
N GLN A 141 -27.20 25.57 -15.31
CA GLN A 141 -26.59 26.55 -14.42
C GLN A 141 -25.21 27.00 -14.92
N ILE A 142 -24.38 26.06 -15.39
CA ILE A 142 -23.06 26.37 -15.95
C ILE A 142 -23.23 27.19 -17.23
N ALA A 143 -24.18 26.87 -18.11
CA ALA A 143 -24.46 27.66 -19.31
C ALA A 143 -24.85 29.12 -19.00
N GLN A 144 -25.50 29.37 -17.85
CA GLN A 144 -25.84 30.73 -17.40
C GLN A 144 -24.65 31.50 -16.81
N ARG A 145 -23.68 30.78 -16.22
CA ARG A 145 -22.52 31.38 -15.54
C ARG A 145 -21.30 31.52 -16.46
N ASP A 146 -21.08 30.52 -17.31
CA ASP A 146 -19.92 30.37 -18.20
C ASP A 146 -20.30 29.54 -19.45
N GLY A 147 -21.22 30.08 -20.26
CA GLY A 147 -21.68 29.43 -21.50
C GLY A 147 -20.58 29.29 -22.55
N ASP A 148 -19.64 30.24 -22.61
CA ASP A 148 -18.53 30.22 -23.56
C ASP A 148 -17.53 29.09 -23.23
N GLY A 149 -17.25 28.86 -21.95
CA GLY A 149 -16.41 27.75 -21.50
C GLY A 149 -17.04 26.38 -21.76
N LEU A 150 -18.36 26.24 -21.53
CA LEU A 150 -19.09 25.00 -21.82
C LEU A 150 -19.16 24.72 -23.33
N ALA A 151 -19.32 25.76 -24.16
CA ALA A 151 -19.32 25.63 -25.61
C ALA A 151 -17.94 25.21 -26.15
N ALA A 152 -16.85 25.74 -25.56
CA ALA A 152 -15.48 25.35 -25.90
C ALA A 152 -15.17 23.87 -25.58
N ALA A 153 -15.82 23.31 -24.55
CA ALA A 153 -15.75 21.90 -24.18
C ALA A 153 -16.75 21.00 -24.94
N GLY A 154 -17.35 21.48 -26.04
CA GLY A 154 -18.26 20.68 -26.85
C GLY A 154 -19.63 20.40 -26.21
N ASN A 155 -20.06 21.22 -25.24
CA ASN A 155 -21.27 21.03 -24.43
C ASN A 155 -21.28 19.74 -23.57
N ASP A 156 -20.11 19.13 -23.37
CA ASP A 156 -19.95 18.03 -22.43
C ASP A 156 -19.56 18.55 -21.04
N LEU A 157 -20.21 18.01 -20.01
CA LEU A 157 -20.00 18.47 -18.63
C LEU A 157 -18.70 17.92 -18.05
N ALA A 158 -18.32 16.68 -18.39
CA ALA A 158 -17.10 16.08 -17.90
C ALA A 158 -15.88 16.79 -18.51
N ASP A 159 -15.91 17.05 -19.82
CA ASP A 159 -14.84 17.77 -20.51
C ASP A 159 -14.71 19.22 -20.01
N TYR A 160 -15.83 19.90 -19.72
CA TYR A 160 -15.80 21.23 -19.13
C TYR A 160 -15.15 21.21 -17.75
N LEU A 161 -15.65 20.37 -16.85
CA LEU A 161 -15.14 20.29 -15.48
C LEU A 161 -13.66 19.87 -15.43
N GLY A 162 -13.23 18.97 -16.32
CA GLY A 162 -11.84 18.55 -16.46
C GLY A 162 -10.91 19.61 -17.02
N SER A 163 -11.44 20.62 -17.73
CA SER A 163 -10.66 21.74 -18.27
C SER A 163 -10.42 22.89 -17.27
N LEU A 164 -11.11 22.88 -16.13
CA LEU A 164 -11.03 23.94 -15.13
C LEU A 164 -9.74 23.85 -14.30
N ASP A 165 -9.23 25.02 -13.90
CA ASP A 165 -8.22 25.09 -12.84
C ASP A 165 -8.83 24.72 -11.48
N ASN A 166 -8.02 24.22 -10.55
CA ASN A 166 -8.47 23.65 -9.28
C ASN A 166 -9.31 24.66 -8.47
N ALA A 167 -8.89 25.93 -8.40
CA ALA A 167 -9.66 26.96 -7.69
C ALA A 167 -11.05 27.20 -8.31
N LYS A 168 -11.14 27.22 -9.64
CA LYS A 168 -12.41 27.39 -10.36
C LYS A 168 -13.29 26.15 -10.28
N TYR A 169 -12.68 24.97 -10.26
CA TYR A 169 -13.38 23.71 -10.11
C TYR A 169 -14.10 23.66 -8.75
N LEU A 170 -13.38 23.95 -7.66
CA LEU A 170 -13.95 23.98 -6.30
C LEU A 170 -15.13 24.95 -6.19
N GLU A 171 -15.00 26.15 -6.79
CA GLU A 171 -16.07 27.16 -6.79
C GLU A 171 -17.28 26.74 -7.64
N THR A 172 -17.04 26.06 -8.76
CA THR A 172 -18.10 25.54 -9.64
C THR A 172 -18.85 24.41 -8.96
N VAL A 173 -18.16 23.43 -8.38
CA VAL A 173 -18.77 22.30 -7.64
C VAL A 173 -19.58 22.79 -6.45
N ALA A 174 -19.05 23.74 -5.68
CA ALA A 174 -19.76 24.33 -4.55
C ALA A 174 -21.11 24.97 -4.98
N ALA A 175 -21.14 25.60 -6.16
CA ALA A 175 -22.33 26.26 -6.68
C ALA A 175 -23.37 25.32 -7.33
N MET A 176 -23.04 24.05 -7.59
CA MET A 176 -23.95 23.12 -8.28
C MET A 176 -25.26 22.89 -7.49
N PRO A 177 -26.42 22.69 -8.15
CA PRO A 177 -27.71 22.53 -7.49
C PRO A 177 -27.95 21.05 -7.16
N VAL A 178 -26.96 20.41 -6.54
CA VAL A 178 -26.93 18.97 -6.21
C VAL A 178 -26.66 18.82 -4.71
N SER A 179 -27.06 17.70 -4.12
CA SER A 179 -26.80 17.41 -2.70
C SER A 179 -25.30 17.39 -2.38
N ASP A 180 -24.94 17.81 -1.17
CA ASP A 180 -23.53 17.87 -0.74
C ASP A 180 -22.88 16.48 -0.63
N GLU A 181 -23.68 15.41 -0.44
CA GLU A 181 -23.22 14.02 -0.44
C GLU A 181 -22.69 13.57 -1.81
N LEU A 182 -23.20 14.16 -2.90
CA LEU A 182 -22.73 13.87 -4.26
C LEU A 182 -21.52 14.73 -4.65
N LYS A 183 -21.32 15.86 -3.98
CA LYS A 183 -20.21 16.79 -4.25
C LYS A 183 -18.93 16.45 -3.48
N TYR A 184 -19.09 16.02 -2.23
CA TYR A 184 -17.98 15.89 -1.29
C TYR A 184 -17.87 14.49 -0.71
N GLU A 185 -16.66 13.94 -0.70
CA GLU A 185 -16.35 12.80 0.12
C GLU A 185 -16.08 13.27 1.56
N SER A 186 -16.91 12.83 2.49
CA SER A 186 -16.80 13.25 3.89
C SER A 186 -17.10 12.11 4.88
N GLY A 187 -16.79 12.35 6.15
CA GLY A 187 -17.09 11.43 7.23
C GLY A 187 -16.21 10.18 7.27
N TRP A 188 -16.80 9.04 7.62
CA TRP A 188 -16.08 7.78 7.86
C TRP A 188 -15.52 7.16 6.58
N LYS A 189 -16.26 7.23 5.46
CA LYS A 189 -15.82 6.70 4.18
C LYS A 189 -14.53 7.39 3.72
N HIS A 190 -14.50 8.72 3.77
CA HIS A 190 -13.31 9.52 3.51
C HIS A 190 -12.13 9.16 4.44
N PHE A 191 -12.41 9.00 5.74
CA PHE A 191 -11.36 8.64 6.71
C PHE A 191 -10.75 7.26 6.44
N GLN A 192 -11.55 6.27 6.02
CA GLN A 192 -11.06 4.92 5.72
C GLN A 192 -9.99 4.91 4.63
N HIS A 193 -10.10 5.79 3.63
CA HIS A 193 -9.07 5.94 2.59
C HIS A 193 -7.74 6.47 3.13
N LYS A 194 -7.74 7.18 4.26
CA LYS A 194 -6.54 7.73 4.92
C LYS A 194 -5.86 6.74 5.87
N ILE A 195 -6.51 5.61 6.22
CA ILE A 195 -5.98 4.63 7.19
C ILE A 195 -4.57 4.14 6.84
N PRO A 196 -4.25 3.76 5.58
CA PRO A 196 -2.90 3.29 5.24
C PRO A 196 -1.83 4.35 5.48
N MET A 197 -2.14 5.62 5.22
CA MET A 197 -1.23 6.74 5.46
C MET A 197 -1.02 7.01 6.96
N TRP A 198 -2.07 6.90 7.78
CA TRP A 198 -1.93 6.98 9.23
C TRP A 198 -1.05 5.86 9.78
N LEU A 199 -1.21 4.63 9.28
CA LEU A 199 -0.33 3.51 9.63
C LEU A 199 1.13 3.81 9.27
N PHE A 200 1.38 4.41 8.11
CA PHE A 200 2.72 4.88 7.73
C PHE A 200 3.26 5.93 8.71
N ILE A 201 2.46 6.94 9.09
CA ILE A 201 2.90 7.97 10.04
C ILE A 201 3.27 7.34 11.39
N PHE A 202 2.43 6.47 11.93
CA PHE A 202 2.70 5.80 13.21
C PHE A 202 3.95 4.91 13.16
N THR A 203 4.11 4.13 12.09
CA THR A 203 5.29 3.28 11.91
C THR A 203 6.57 4.11 11.72
N SER A 204 6.51 5.22 11.00
CA SER A 204 7.61 6.17 10.81
C SER A 204 8.02 6.84 12.13
N LEU A 205 7.07 7.30 12.93
CA LEU A 205 7.32 7.84 14.27
C LEU A 205 7.92 6.77 15.20
N TRP A 206 7.40 5.55 15.17
CA TRP A 206 7.95 4.44 15.94
C TRP A 206 9.40 4.12 15.56
N LEU A 207 9.71 4.08 14.25
CA LEU A 207 11.07 3.91 13.75
C LEU A 207 12.00 5.07 14.15
N ALA A 208 11.47 6.29 14.28
CA ALA A 208 12.26 7.44 14.73
C ALA A 208 12.69 7.26 16.18
N VAL A 209 11.77 6.85 17.06
CA VAL A 209 12.06 6.52 18.46
C VAL A 209 13.03 5.34 18.57
N LEU A 210 12.84 4.29 17.76
CA LEU A 210 13.70 3.12 17.72
C LEU A 210 15.13 3.48 17.28
N SER A 211 15.26 4.34 16.27
CA SER A 211 16.53 4.87 15.78
C SER A 211 17.28 5.66 16.86
N PHE A 212 16.54 6.41 17.69
CA PHE A 212 17.11 7.13 18.83
C PHE A 212 17.70 6.20 19.90
N ARG A 213 16.97 5.13 20.24
CA ARG A 213 17.37 4.20 21.31
C ARG A 213 18.50 3.28 20.90
N HIS A 214 18.50 2.79 19.66
CA HIS A 214 19.41 1.71 19.23
C HIS A 214 20.48 2.14 18.23
N SER A 215 20.59 3.42 17.87
CA SER A 215 21.59 3.94 16.91
C SER A 215 21.65 3.10 15.63
N LEU A 216 20.49 2.91 15.01
CA LEU A 216 20.30 2.01 13.88
C LEU A 216 21.02 2.49 12.63
N SER A 217 21.24 1.57 11.69
CA SER A 217 21.71 1.92 10.35
C SER A 217 20.61 2.63 9.57
N LEU A 218 20.97 3.72 8.90
CA LEU A 218 20.04 4.52 8.11
C LEU A 218 19.45 3.77 6.91
N ILE A 219 20.25 2.93 6.24
CA ILE A 219 19.85 2.30 4.97
C ILE A 219 18.61 1.39 5.15
N PRO A 220 18.58 0.45 6.12
CA PRO A 220 17.39 -0.35 6.36
C PRO A 220 16.21 0.46 6.90
N VAL A 221 16.45 1.52 7.68
CA VAL A 221 15.40 2.42 8.18
C VAL A 221 14.72 3.14 7.01
N LEU A 222 15.50 3.75 6.12
CA LEU A 222 14.95 4.40 4.92
C LEU A 222 14.23 3.38 4.02
N GLY A 223 14.81 2.19 3.83
CA GLY A 223 14.16 1.10 3.09
C GLY A 223 12.78 0.78 3.64
N LEU A 224 12.63 0.63 4.97
CA LEU A 224 11.33 0.41 5.62
C LEU A 224 10.37 1.56 5.37
N VAL A 225 10.83 2.79 5.54
CA VAL A 225 10.00 4.00 5.38
C VAL A 225 9.48 4.12 3.95
N PHE A 226 10.36 3.96 2.95
CA PHE A 226 9.95 3.97 1.55
C PHE A 226 8.98 2.83 1.22
N CYS A 227 9.21 1.62 1.75
CA CYS A 227 8.30 0.50 1.52
C CYS A 227 6.91 0.78 2.13
N PHE A 228 6.83 1.24 3.37
CA PHE A 228 5.55 1.57 3.99
C PHE A 228 4.85 2.74 3.29
N TYR A 229 5.60 3.74 2.83
CA TYR A 229 5.04 4.85 2.05
C TYR A 229 4.42 4.37 0.74
N MET A 230 5.13 3.52 -0.02
CA MET A 230 4.60 2.93 -1.25
C MET A 230 3.39 2.03 -0.98
N MET A 231 3.42 1.22 0.10
CA MET A 231 2.26 0.43 0.50
C MET A 231 1.05 1.29 0.88
N ALA A 232 1.27 2.45 1.49
CA ALA A 232 0.21 3.38 1.86
C ALA A 232 -0.48 4.05 0.66
N GLN A 233 0.15 4.07 -0.51
CA GLN A 233 -0.44 4.60 -1.75
C GLN A 233 -1.33 3.59 -2.49
N ILE A 234 -1.26 2.30 -2.13
CA ILE A 234 -2.04 1.27 -2.82
C ILE A 234 -3.49 1.32 -2.32
N PRO A 235 -4.51 1.26 -3.21
CA PRO A 235 -5.91 1.39 -2.84
C PRO A 235 -6.33 0.49 -1.67
N ALA A 236 -7.13 1.03 -0.74
CA ALA A 236 -7.58 0.32 0.45
C ALA A 236 -8.37 -0.98 0.14
N LYS A 237 -9.04 -1.05 -1.01
CA LYS A 237 -9.73 -2.27 -1.46
C LYS A 237 -8.75 -3.43 -1.67
N SER A 238 -7.56 -3.15 -2.20
CA SER A 238 -6.52 -4.14 -2.49
C SER A 238 -5.90 -4.70 -1.19
N TRP A 239 -5.83 -3.90 -0.12
CA TRP A 239 -5.31 -4.32 1.19
C TRP A 239 -6.07 -5.49 1.79
N MET A 240 -7.40 -5.52 1.61
CA MET A 240 -8.22 -6.63 2.08
C MET A 240 -7.87 -7.94 1.36
N GLY A 241 -7.65 -7.88 0.04
CA GLY A 241 -7.20 -9.03 -0.74
C GLY A 241 -5.84 -9.56 -0.25
N PHE A 242 -4.88 -8.66 -0.04
CA PHE A 242 -3.57 -9.03 0.48
C PHE A 242 -3.68 -9.67 1.87
N ALA A 243 -4.47 -9.10 2.77
CA ALA A 243 -4.66 -9.64 4.12
C ALA A 243 -5.29 -11.04 4.10
N ILE A 244 -6.32 -11.26 3.28
CA ILE A 244 -6.96 -12.59 3.12
C ILE A 244 -5.94 -13.60 2.58
N TRP A 245 -5.20 -13.25 1.54
CA TRP A 245 -4.18 -14.11 0.95
C TRP A 245 -3.03 -14.42 1.91
N LEU A 246 -2.59 -13.43 2.68
CA LEU A 246 -1.57 -13.59 3.71
C LEU A 246 -2.06 -14.52 4.83
N VAL A 247 -3.28 -14.32 5.34
CA VAL A 247 -3.87 -15.18 6.37
C VAL A 247 -4.06 -16.59 5.86
N ALA A 248 -4.59 -16.78 4.66
CA ALA A 248 -4.73 -18.10 4.03
C ALA A 248 -3.37 -18.79 3.89
N GLY A 249 -2.35 -18.06 3.41
CA GLY A 249 -0.97 -18.54 3.31
C GLY A 249 -0.39 -18.95 4.66
N LEU A 250 -0.57 -18.12 5.69
CA LEU A 250 -0.14 -18.42 7.07
C LEU A 250 -0.87 -19.62 7.65
N VAL A 251 -2.18 -19.75 7.43
CA VAL A 251 -2.97 -20.91 7.89
C VAL A 251 -2.46 -22.19 7.27
N ILE A 252 -2.26 -22.22 5.95
CA ILE A 252 -1.70 -23.39 5.25
C ILE A 252 -0.29 -23.69 5.77
N TYR A 253 0.54 -22.64 5.90
CA TYR A 253 1.91 -22.74 6.35
C TYR A 253 2.03 -23.29 7.77
N PHE A 254 1.29 -22.74 8.74
CA PHE A 254 1.34 -23.18 10.13
C PHE A 254 0.62 -24.50 10.36
N SER A 255 -0.49 -24.76 9.67
CA SER A 255 -1.21 -26.04 9.81
C SER A 255 -0.35 -27.24 9.41
N TYR A 256 0.40 -27.11 8.31
CA TYR A 256 1.33 -28.14 7.87
C TYR A 256 2.68 -28.07 8.61
N GLY A 257 3.26 -26.87 8.72
CA GLY A 257 4.57 -26.63 9.31
C GLY A 257 4.64 -26.96 10.79
N HIS A 258 3.60 -26.67 11.59
CA HIS A 258 3.61 -26.99 13.02
C HIS A 258 3.65 -28.50 13.28
N ARG A 259 2.99 -29.30 12.44
CA ARG A 259 2.93 -30.77 12.63
C ARG A 259 4.16 -31.50 12.07
N ASN A 260 4.82 -30.94 11.05
CA ASN A 260 5.90 -31.62 10.32
C ASN A 260 7.28 -30.94 10.41
N SER A 261 7.42 -29.79 11.08
CA SER A 261 8.69 -29.06 11.15
C SER A 261 9.75 -29.82 11.93
N ARG A 262 10.90 -30.05 11.28
CA ARG A 262 12.08 -30.71 11.86
C ARG A 262 12.80 -29.83 12.89
N LEU A 263 12.48 -28.54 12.97
CA LEU A 263 13.02 -27.61 13.96
C LEU A 263 12.46 -27.89 15.38
N ALA A 264 11.23 -28.39 15.49
CA ALA A 264 10.66 -28.81 16.78
C ALA A 264 11.28 -30.12 17.30
N VAL A 265 11.60 -31.05 16.40
CA VAL A 265 12.20 -32.37 16.73
C VAL A 265 13.67 -32.25 17.15
N LYS A 266 14.40 -31.24 16.68
CA LYS A 266 15.82 -31.07 17.03
C LYS A 266 16.05 -30.50 18.42
N ASN A 267 15.15 -29.63 18.91
CA ASN A 267 15.23 -29.07 20.26
C ASN A 267 14.85 -30.06 21.38
N SER A 268 14.10 -31.12 21.07
CA SER A 268 13.77 -32.18 22.04
C SER A 268 14.82 -33.28 22.16
N GLN A 269 15.86 -33.28 21.32
CA GLN A 269 16.99 -34.22 21.38
C GLN A 269 18.31 -33.58 21.84
N SER A 270 18.33 -32.26 22.09
CA SER A 270 19.50 -31.53 22.57
C SER A 270 19.38 -31.04 24.03
N THR A 271 18.37 -31.52 24.75
CA THR A 271 18.20 -31.40 26.21
C THR A 271 18.31 -32.79 26.82
#